data_AF-A0AAE0ALF3-F1
#
_entry.id   AF-A0AAE0ALF3-F1
#
_cell.length_a   1.000
_cell.length_b   1.000
_cell.length_c   1.000
_cell.angle_alpha   90.00
_cell.angle_beta   90.00
_cell.angle_gamma   90.00
#
_symmetry.space_group_name_H-M   'P 1'
#
loop_
_entity.id
_entity.type
_entity.pdbx_description
1 polymer ?
#
loop_
_entity_poly.entity_id
_entity_poly.type
_entity_poly.pdbx_seq_one_letter_code
_entity_poly.pdbx_strand_id
1 'polypeptide(L)'
;MNDRLGVICIAHVVFADTEPNKAMSNSCQELARLASIAVDFAKTGVPAEIPRSLRVKEYPDFMEKEKRPTYKSPHVLGKLIGKLKTLLHPQQP
;
A
#
# COMPACT_ATOMS: atom_id res chain seq x y z
N MET A 1 -9.24 -10.53 -13.82
CA MET A 1 -9.84 -10.26 -12.49
C MET A 1 -9.17 -9.00 -11.93
N ASN A 2 -9.70 -7.83 -12.29
CA ASN A 2 -9.40 -6.49 -11.75
C ASN A 2 -7.98 -6.19 -11.22
N ASP A 3 -6.94 -6.40 -12.04
CA ASP A 3 -5.52 -6.12 -11.71
C ASP A 3 -5.29 -4.70 -11.16
N ARG A 4 -6.16 -3.76 -11.53
CA ARG A 4 -6.09 -2.35 -11.10
C ARG A 4 -6.46 -2.17 -9.64
N LEU A 5 -7.46 -2.88 -9.13
CA LEU A 5 -7.87 -2.76 -7.73
C LEU A 5 -6.74 -3.19 -6.79
N GLY A 6 -6.07 -4.31 -7.10
CA GLY A 6 -4.93 -4.77 -6.32
C GLY A 6 -3.80 -3.74 -6.26
N VAL A 7 -3.45 -3.14 -7.40
CA VAL A 7 -2.43 -2.07 -7.46
C VAL A 7 -2.85 -0.84 -6.66
N ILE A 8 -4.12 -0.43 -6.74
CA ILE A 8 -4.66 0.71 -5.98
C ILE A 8 -4.59 0.44 -4.48
N CYS A 9 -5.00 -0.74 -4.01
CA CYS A 9 -4.96 -1.10 -2.60
C CYS A 9 -3.52 -1.11 -2.05
N ILE A 10 -2.57 -1.66 -2.82
CA ILE A 10 -1.16 -1.63 -2.43
C ILE A 10 -0.65 -0.19 -2.34
N ALA A 11 -0.94 0.65 -3.35
CA ALA A 11 -0.57 2.05 -3.30
C ALA A 11 -1.18 2.75 -2.07
N HIS A 12 -2.44 2.46 -1.74
CA HIS A 12 -3.12 3.08 -0.61
C HIS A 12 -2.43 2.77 0.72
N VAL A 13 -2.01 1.51 0.94
CA VAL A 13 -1.26 1.15 2.15
C VAL A 13 0.08 1.88 2.22
N VAL A 14 0.80 1.98 1.10
CA VAL A 14 2.09 2.68 1.07
C VAL A 14 1.90 4.17 1.36
N PHE A 15 1.00 4.86 0.64
CA PHE A 15 0.77 6.29 0.88
C PHE A 15 0.23 6.56 2.29
N ALA A 16 -0.62 5.70 2.84
CA ALA A 16 -1.12 5.86 4.21
C ALA A 16 -0.02 5.70 5.27
N ASP A 17 1.05 4.95 4.95
CA ASP A 17 2.20 4.78 5.82
C ASP A 17 3.24 5.90 5.64
N THR A 18 3.38 6.49 4.45
CA THR A 18 4.36 7.57 4.20
C THR A 18 3.83 8.97 4.53
N GLU A 19 2.53 9.21 4.35
CA GLU A 19 1.96 10.56 4.46
C GLU A 19 1.66 10.95 5.92
N PRO A 20 1.91 12.21 6.33
CA PRO A 20 1.63 12.67 7.70
C PRO A 20 0.17 12.48 8.12
N ASN A 21 -0.75 12.74 7.18
CA ASN A 21 -2.20 12.62 7.38
C ASN A 21 -2.72 11.20 7.11
N LYS A 22 -1.84 10.24 6.81
CA LYS A 22 -2.17 8.82 6.65
C LYS A 22 -3.29 8.61 5.62
N ALA A 23 -4.30 7.83 5.97
CA ALA A 23 -5.47 7.54 5.13
C ALA A 23 -6.28 8.81 4.77
N MET A 24 -6.13 9.91 5.52
CA MET A 24 -6.78 11.20 5.25
C MET A 24 -5.96 12.08 4.30
N SER A 25 -4.78 11.65 3.85
CA SER A 25 -4.00 12.37 2.84
C SER A 25 -4.74 12.47 1.50
N ASN A 26 -4.47 13.51 0.73
CA ASN A 26 -5.06 13.68 -0.60
C ASN A 26 -4.78 12.47 -1.51
N SER A 27 -3.58 11.89 -1.41
CA SER A 27 -3.19 10.69 -2.14
C SER A 27 -4.09 9.49 -1.79
N CYS A 28 -4.33 9.25 -0.50
CA CYS A 28 -5.20 8.16 -0.04
C CYS A 28 -6.68 8.37 -0.41
N GLN A 29 -7.17 9.61 -0.33
CA GLN A 29 -8.55 9.94 -0.74
C GLN A 29 -8.76 9.68 -2.24
N GLU A 30 -7.81 10.10 -3.09
CA GLU A 30 -7.89 9.84 -4.53
C GLU A 30 -7.75 8.34 -4.85
N LEU A 31 -6.89 7.61 -4.14
CA LEU A 31 -6.80 6.16 -4.27
C LEU A 31 -8.11 5.46 -3.85
N ALA A 32 -8.80 5.96 -2.82
CA ALA A 32 -10.11 5.43 -2.43
C ALA A 32 -11.16 5.67 -3.51
N ARG A 33 -11.17 6.86 -4.13
CA ARG A 33 -12.03 7.17 -5.28
C ARG A 33 -11.75 6.22 -6.46
N LEU A 34 -10.47 6.01 -6.79
CA LEU A 34 -10.07 5.08 -7.85
C LEU A 34 -10.43 3.62 -7.53
N ALA A 35 -10.35 3.21 -6.27
CA ALA A 35 -10.79 1.88 -5.84
C ALA A 35 -12.29 1.67 -6.09
N SER A 36 -13.12 2.69 -5.79
CA SER A 36 -14.55 2.67 -6.11
C SER A 36 -14.81 2.48 -7.61
N ILE A 37 -14.08 3.20 -8.46
CA ILE A 37 -14.20 3.04 -9.93
C ILE A 37 -13.77 1.64 -10.35
N ALA A 38 -12.67 1.13 -9.78
CA ALA A 38 -12.18 -0.19 -10.13
C ALA A 38 -13.22 -1.28 -9.82
N VAL A 39 -13.85 -1.27 -8.64
CA VAL A 39 -14.89 -2.28 -8.30
C VAL A 39 -16.13 -2.18 -9.19
N ASP A 40 -16.50 -0.97 -9.62
CA ASP A 40 -17.65 -0.74 -10.51
C ASP A 40 -17.33 -0.96 -12.00
N PHE A 41 -16.10 -1.35 -12.35
CA PHE A 41 -15.71 -1.64 -13.74
C PHE A 41 -16.63 -2.67 -14.41
N ALA A 42 -16.99 -3.75 -13.70
CA ALA A 42 -17.87 -4.79 -14.24
C ALA A 42 -19.28 -4.28 -14.58
N LYS A 43 -19.70 -3.15 -13.97
CA LYS A 43 -21.00 -2.52 -14.21
C LYS A 43 -20.92 -1.43 -15.27
N THR A 44 -19.83 -0.65 -15.27
CA THR A 44 -19.73 0.60 -16.04
C THR A 44 -18.84 0.49 -17.28
N GLY A 45 -17.94 -0.49 -17.33
CA GLY A 45 -16.89 -0.59 -18.34
C GLY A 45 -15.82 0.50 -18.25
N VAL A 46 -15.88 1.41 -17.26
CA VAL A 46 -14.95 2.52 -17.11
C VAL A 46 -13.76 2.10 -16.25
N PRO A 47 -12.53 2.08 -16.79
CA PRO A 47 -11.40 1.54 -16.07
C PRO A 47 -10.75 2.60 -15.16
N ALA A 48 -10.36 2.22 -13.94
CA ALA A 48 -9.70 3.16 -13.01
C ALA A 48 -8.28 3.49 -13.47
N GLU A 49 -7.97 4.75 -13.78
CA GLU A 49 -6.64 5.18 -14.23
C GLU A 49 -5.81 5.74 -13.09
N ILE A 50 -4.68 5.10 -12.79
CA ILE A 50 -3.80 5.53 -11.70
C ILE A 50 -2.82 6.59 -12.24
N PRO A 51 -2.90 7.86 -11.77
CA PRO A 51 -2.00 8.90 -12.21
C PRO A 51 -0.56 8.59 -11.78
N ARG A 52 0.42 9.14 -12.50
CA ARG A 52 1.85 8.87 -12.24
C ARG A 52 2.28 9.28 -10.83
N SER A 53 1.66 10.31 -10.26
CA SER A 53 1.90 10.78 -8.88
C SER A 53 1.51 9.75 -7.82
N LEU A 54 0.55 8.86 -8.11
CA LEU A 54 0.08 7.82 -7.20
C LEU A 54 0.73 6.46 -7.46
N ARG A 55 1.83 6.42 -8.21
CA ARG A 55 2.63 5.22 -8.40
C ARG A 55 3.69 5.13 -7.31
N VAL A 56 3.68 4.01 -6.59
CA VAL A 56 4.65 3.73 -5.54
C VAL A 56 6.07 3.60 -6.12
N LYS A 57 7.03 4.24 -5.45
CA LYS A 57 8.46 4.17 -5.79
C LYS A 57 9.25 3.32 -4.79
N GLU A 58 8.86 3.37 -3.52
CA GLU A 58 9.49 2.68 -2.40
C GLU A 58 8.39 2.08 -1.51
N TYR A 59 8.64 0.91 -0.94
CA TYR A 59 7.67 0.16 -0.16
C TYR A 59 8.08 0.09 1.31
N PRO A 60 7.14 0.03 2.27
CA PRO A 60 7.49 -0.25 3.64
C PRO A 60 8.09 -1.65 3.78
N ASP A 61 9.07 -1.78 4.66
CA ASP A 61 9.82 -3.00 4.98
C ASP A 61 8.92 -4.19 5.33
N PHE A 62 7.79 -3.93 5.98
CA PHE A 62 6.83 -4.98 6.34
C PHE A 62 6.12 -5.62 5.12
N MET A 63 6.24 -5.06 3.92
CA MET A 63 5.68 -5.65 2.69
C MET A 63 6.64 -6.61 1.95
N GLU A 64 7.88 -6.76 2.40
CA GLU A 64 8.83 -7.79 1.93
C GLU A 64 9.04 -7.82 0.40
N LYS A 65 9.16 -6.63 -0.22
CA LYS A 65 9.40 -6.52 -1.66
C LYS A 65 10.90 -6.60 -1.98
N GLU A 66 11.46 -7.81 -2.01
CA GLU A 66 12.91 -8.07 -2.22
C GLU A 66 13.53 -7.36 -3.43
N LYS A 67 12.77 -7.23 -4.54
CA LYS A 67 13.24 -6.61 -5.79
C LYS A 67 12.87 -5.13 -5.94
N ARG A 68 12.44 -4.47 -4.86
CA ARG A 68 12.03 -3.06 -4.86
C ARG A 68 12.74 -2.30 -3.75
N PRO A 69 12.98 -0.98 -3.92
CA PRO A 69 13.43 -0.13 -2.82
C PRO A 69 12.46 -0.21 -1.64
N THR A 70 13.00 -0.27 -0.41
CA THR A 70 12.21 -0.33 0.82
C THR A 70 12.68 0.65 1.89
N TYR A 71 11.74 1.13 2.71
CA TYR A 71 12.00 1.98 3.88
C TYR A 71 11.48 1.32 5.17
N LYS A 72 12.07 1.65 6.31
CA LYS A 72 11.63 1.15 7.62
C LYS A 72 10.40 1.93 8.10
N SER A 73 9.24 1.28 8.21
CA SER A 73 8.03 1.97 8.69
C SER A 73 8.14 2.29 10.20
N PRO A 74 7.99 3.56 10.62
CA PRO A 74 7.96 3.93 12.03
C PRO A 74 6.59 3.70 12.69
N HIS A 75 5.59 3.24 11.94
CA HIS A 75 4.20 3.18 12.36
C HIS A 75 3.79 1.83 12.94
N VAL A 76 2.55 1.75 13.43
CA VAL A 76 2.02 0.59 14.17
C VAL A 76 2.16 -0.72 13.39
N LEU A 77 1.93 -0.70 12.08
CA LEU A 77 2.07 -1.90 11.23
C LEU A 77 3.52 -2.37 11.16
N GLY A 78 4.46 -1.46 10.89
CA GLY A 78 5.89 -1.76 10.90
C GLY A 78 6.37 -2.32 12.25
N LYS A 79 5.96 -1.70 13.36
CA LYS A 79 6.31 -2.17 14.72
C LYS A 79 5.71 -3.54 15.03
N LEU A 80 4.45 -3.76 14.68
CA LEU A 80 3.74 -5.02 14.97
C LEU A 80 4.36 -6.17 14.18
N ILE A 81 4.56 -5.98 12.87
CA ILE A 81 5.15 -7.00 12.00
C ILE A 81 6.62 -7.23 12.37
N GLY A 82 7.37 -6.18 12.69
CA GLY A 82 8.73 -6.29 13.20
C GLY A 82 8.80 -7.15 14.48
N LYS A 83 7.92 -6.90 15.45
CA LYS A 83 7.84 -7.71 16.67
C LYS A 83 7.43 -9.15 16.39
N LEU A 84 6.46 -9.37 15.49
CA LEU A 84 6.04 -10.71 15.08
C LEU A 84 7.20 -11.48 14.47
N LYS A 85 8.00 -10.86 13.59
CA LYS A 85 9.19 -11.49 13.00
C LYS A 85 10.19 -11.92 14.06
N THR A 86 10.44 -11.09 15.07
CA THR A 86 11.30 -11.45 16.20
C THR A 86 10.76 -12.62 17.02
N LEU A 87 9.44 -12.75 17.18
CA LEU A 87 8.81 -13.85 17.92
C LEU A 87 8.77 -15.17 17.14
N LEU A 88 8.55 -15.10 15.83
CA LEU A 88 8.47 -16.28 14.96
C LEU A 88 9.85 -16.81 14.57
N HIS A 89 10.85 -15.94 14.51
CA HIS A 89 12.24 -16.27 14.24
C HIS A 89 13.09 -15.73 15.40
N PRO A 90 12.97 -16.30 16.61
CA PRO A 90 13.90 -15.98 17.68
C PRO A 90 15.30 -16.31 17.14
N GLN A 91 16.19 -15.31 17.15
CA GLN A 91 17.57 -15.43 16.67
C GLN A 91 18.13 -16.80 17.07
N GLN A 92 18.42 -17.65 16.08
CA GLN A 92 19.22 -18.84 16.36
C GLN A 92 20.62 -18.35 16.78
N PRO A 93 21.20 -18.94 17.84
CA PRO A 93 22.48 -18.51 18.38
C PRO A 93 23.61 -18.58 17.35
#